data_AF-A0A100VWZ2-F1
#
_entry.id   AF-A0A100VWZ2-F1
#
_cell.length_a   1.000
_cell.length_b   1.000
_cell.length_c   1.000
_cell.angle_alpha   90.00
_cell.angle_beta   90.00
_cell.angle_gamma   90.00
#
_symmetry.space_group_name_H-M   'P 1'
#
loop_
_entity.id
_entity.type
_entity.pdbx_description
1 polymer ?
#
loop_
_entity_poly.entity_id
_entity_poly.type
_entity_poly.pdbx_seq_one_letter_code
_entity_poly.pdbx_strand_id
1 'polypeptide(L)'
;MTVQMQCKHCTVPTDGGDTCSFCATYTPPATVSQRLDVLVNRLDLLRHDGNEILRELPTDAPLFAVADLVTALGHLRQGAIAIDKASDRLEADAQAVK
;
A
#
# COMPACT_ATOMS: atom_id res chain seq x y z
N MET A 1 7.05 46.75 -16.43
CA MET A 1 7.11 45.72 -15.38
C MET A 1 6.27 44.54 -15.84
N THR A 2 6.88 43.47 -16.34
CA THR A 2 6.17 42.25 -16.74
C THR A 2 5.82 41.45 -15.49
N VAL A 3 4.53 41.28 -15.21
CA VAL A 3 4.05 40.41 -14.12
C VAL A 3 4.30 38.97 -14.56
N GLN A 4 5.32 38.31 -14.01
CA GLN A 4 5.55 36.88 -14.21
C GLN A 4 4.50 36.09 -13.41
N MET A 5 3.80 35.17 -14.07
CA MET A 5 2.95 34.22 -13.37
C MET A 5 3.82 33.28 -12.52
N GLN A 6 3.28 32.85 -11.38
CA GLN A 6 3.96 31.95 -10.44
C GLN A 6 3.22 30.63 -10.40
N CYS A 7 3.98 29.53 -10.30
CA CYS A 7 3.44 28.20 -10.13
C CYS A 7 2.63 28.12 -8.83
N LYS A 8 1.40 27.60 -8.91
CA LYS A 8 0.50 27.48 -7.74
C LYS A 8 0.99 26.55 -6.63
N HIS A 9 1.99 25.70 -6.91
CA HIS A 9 2.48 24.68 -5.97
C HIS A 9 3.82 25.03 -5.31
N CYS A 10 4.74 25.65 -6.04
CA CYS A 10 6.11 25.90 -5.56
C CYS A 10 6.59 27.33 -5.79
N THR A 11 5.69 28.23 -6.19
CA THR A 11 5.90 29.68 -6.37
C THR A 11 6.99 30.10 -7.35
N VAL A 12 7.64 29.17 -8.04
CA VAL A 12 8.60 29.48 -9.12
C VAL A 12 7.91 30.14 -10.32
N PRO A 13 8.59 31.03 -11.06
CA PRO A 13 8.03 31.64 -12.26
C PRO A 13 7.62 30.61 -13.32
N THR A 14 6.56 30.89 -14.07
CA THR A 14 6.07 30.07 -15.18
C THR A 14 6.00 30.85 -16.49
N ASP A 15 6.22 30.16 -17.61
CA ASP A 15 6.09 30.72 -18.95
C ASP A 15 4.62 30.73 -19.41
N GLY A 16 3.73 31.32 -18.59
CA GLY A 16 2.32 31.53 -18.91
C GLY A 16 1.36 30.39 -18.54
N GLY A 17 1.83 29.34 -17.86
CA GLY A 17 0.98 28.26 -17.32
C GLY A 17 0.79 28.34 -15.79
N ASP A 18 -0.26 27.72 -15.26
CA ASP A 18 -0.54 27.71 -13.81
C ASP A 18 0.42 26.81 -13.00
N THR A 19 1.18 25.96 -13.68
CA THR A 19 2.06 24.95 -13.08
C THR A 19 3.40 24.90 -13.83
N CYS A 20 4.52 24.85 -13.12
CA CYS A 20 5.84 24.72 -13.75
C CYS A 20 6.10 23.29 -14.24
N SER A 21 7.08 23.12 -15.14
CA SER A 21 7.45 21.81 -15.71
C SER A 21 7.76 20.74 -14.66
N PHE A 22 8.44 21.12 -13.57
CA PHE A 22 8.73 20.21 -12.46
C PHE A 22 7.45 19.75 -11.75
N CYS A 23 6.60 20.68 -11.32
CA CYS A 23 5.37 20.34 -10.59
C CYS A 23 4.36 19.60 -11.47
N ALA A 24 4.40 19.80 -12.80
CA ALA A 24 3.56 19.05 -13.74
C ALA A 24 3.90 17.56 -13.79
N THR A 25 5.14 17.18 -13.47
CA THR A 25 5.61 15.78 -13.51
C THR A 25 5.95 15.22 -12.13
N TYR A 26 5.84 16.02 -11.07
CA TYR A 26 6.22 15.59 -9.73
C TYR A 26 5.25 14.54 -9.21
N THR A 27 5.78 13.33 -8.95
CA THR A 27 5.07 12.28 -8.24
C THR A 27 5.63 12.22 -6.82
N PRO A 28 4.86 12.58 -5.78
CA PRO A 28 5.35 12.50 -4.41
C PRO A 28 5.72 11.04 -4.07
N PRO A 29 6.75 10.82 -3.25
CA PRO A 29 7.11 9.48 -2.81
C PRO A 29 5.96 8.87 -2.00
N ALA A 30 5.75 7.57 -2.17
CA ALA A 30 4.70 6.86 -1.44
C ALA A 30 4.91 6.99 0.08
N THR A 31 3.82 7.30 0.79
CA THR A 31 3.86 7.37 2.25
C THR A 31 4.11 5.99 2.86
N VAL A 32 4.45 5.94 4.15
CA VAL A 32 4.57 4.65 4.85
C VAL A 32 3.22 3.92 4.83
N SER A 33 2.11 4.61 5.12
CA SER A 33 0.75 4.04 5.11
C SER A 33 0.40 3.44 3.75
N GLN A 34 0.63 4.17 2.65
CA GLN A 34 0.41 3.65 1.29
C GLN A 34 1.22 2.37 1.01
N ARG A 35 2.44 2.26 1.54
CA ARG A 35 3.26 1.04 1.40
C ARG A 35 2.72 -0.11 2.27
N LEU A 36 2.14 0.18 3.43
CA LEU A 36 1.48 -0.82 4.28
C LEU A 36 0.20 -1.34 3.63
N ASP A 37 -0.61 -0.48 3.00
CA ASP A 37 -1.82 -0.89 2.29
C ASP A 37 -1.49 -1.84 1.13
N VAL A 38 -0.44 -1.52 0.36
CA VAL A 38 0.07 -2.41 -0.70
C VAL A 38 0.53 -3.74 -0.13
N LEU A 39 1.14 -3.75 1.06
CA LEU A 39 1.57 -4.97 1.73
C LEU A 39 0.36 -5.82 2.17
N VAL A 40 -0.67 -5.23 2.77
CA VAL A 40 -1.93 -5.91 3.13
C VAL A 40 -2.55 -6.57 1.90
N ASN A 41 -2.68 -5.82 0.79
CA ASN A 41 -3.22 -6.36 -0.45
C ASN A 41 -2.43 -7.57 -0.97
N ARG A 42 -1.09 -7.55 -0.86
CA ARG A 42 -0.25 -8.70 -1.25
C ARG A 42 -0.49 -9.91 -0.35
N LEU A 43 -0.69 -9.73 0.95
CA LEU A 43 -1.03 -10.82 1.86
C LEU A 43 -2.38 -11.43 1.52
N ASP A 44 -3.36 -10.63 1.13
CA ASP A 44 -4.67 -11.12 0.72
C ASP A 44 -4.62 -11.91 -0.59
N LEU A 45 -3.82 -11.46 -1.58
CA LEU A 45 -3.55 -12.24 -2.79
C LEU A 45 -2.90 -13.59 -2.47
N LEU A 46 -1.85 -13.61 -1.64
CA LEU A 46 -1.19 -14.86 -1.23
C LEU A 46 -2.14 -15.81 -0.51
N ARG A 47 -3.04 -15.26 0.31
CA ARG A 47 -4.07 -16.05 0.98
C ARG A 47 -5.08 -16.61 -0.01
N HIS A 48 -5.50 -15.83 -0.99
CA HIS A 48 -6.41 -16.30 -2.02
C HIS A 48 -5.79 -17.48 -2.77
N ASP A 49 -4.58 -17.30 -3.30
CA ASP A 49 -3.85 -18.34 -4.04
C ASP A 49 -3.64 -19.60 -3.19
N GLY A 50 -3.22 -19.45 -1.93
CA GLY A 50 -3.03 -20.59 -1.05
C GLY A 50 -4.34 -21.30 -0.65
N ASN A 51 -5.47 -20.59 -0.64
CA ASN A 51 -6.78 -21.23 -0.47
C ASN A 51 -7.21 -22.01 -1.71
N GLU A 52 -6.89 -21.54 -2.92
CA GLU A 52 -7.12 -22.32 -4.15
C GLU A 52 -6.27 -23.60 -4.13
N ILE A 53 -4.97 -23.49 -3.83
CA ILE A 53 -4.07 -24.64 -3.69
C ILE A 53 -4.60 -25.64 -2.66
N LEU A 54 -5.04 -25.17 -1.50
CA LEU A 54 -5.61 -26.03 -0.44
C LEU A 54 -6.81 -26.85 -0.94
N ARG A 55 -7.65 -26.29 -1.82
CA ARG A 55 -8.82 -26.98 -2.40
C ARG A 55 -8.43 -28.00 -3.47
N GLU A 56 -7.30 -27.80 -4.13
CA GLU A 56 -6.80 -28.66 -5.20
C GLU A 56 -5.91 -29.81 -4.69
N LEU A 57 -5.59 -29.85 -3.38
CA LEU A 57 -4.77 -30.91 -2.81
C LEU A 57 -5.39 -32.29 -3.04
N PRO A 58 -4.57 -33.31 -3.37
CA PRO A 58 -5.06 -34.67 -3.54
C PRO A 58 -5.50 -35.27 -2.20
N THR A 59 -6.36 -36.28 -2.25
CA THR A 59 -6.92 -36.91 -1.04
C THR A 59 -5.90 -37.69 -0.21
N ASP A 60 -4.74 -37.99 -0.76
CA ASP A 60 -3.61 -38.64 -0.11
C ASP A 60 -2.51 -37.65 0.34
N ALA A 61 -2.79 -36.33 0.30
CA ALA A 61 -1.87 -35.32 0.78
C ALA A 61 -1.45 -35.58 2.25
N PRO A 62 -0.15 -35.45 2.59
CA PRO A 62 0.31 -35.66 3.96
C PRO A 62 -0.39 -34.71 4.94
N LEU A 63 -1.04 -35.26 5.97
CA LEU A 63 -1.85 -34.48 6.91
C LEU A 63 -1.11 -33.29 7.54
N PHE A 64 0.17 -33.46 7.89
CA PHE A 64 0.96 -32.37 8.46
C PHE A 64 1.27 -31.26 7.44
N ALA A 65 1.46 -31.58 6.16
CA ALA A 65 1.63 -30.56 5.13
C ALA A 65 0.36 -29.72 4.94
N VAL A 66 -0.82 -30.37 4.99
CA VAL A 66 -2.12 -29.66 4.97
C VAL A 66 -2.26 -28.76 6.21
N ALA A 67 -1.92 -29.28 7.39
CA ALA A 67 -1.98 -28.52 8.64
C ALA A 67 -1.04 -27.31 8.63
N ASP A 68 0.17 -27.46 8.10
CA ASP A 68 1.14 -26.38 7.96
C ASP A 68 0.64 -25.29 7.01
N LEU A 69 0.05 -25.68 5.87
CA LEU A 69 -0.54 -24.74 4.92
C LEU A 69 -1.70 -23.95 5.55
N VAL A 70 -2.63 -24.63 6.23
CA VAL A 70 -3.75 -23.96 6.91
C VAL A 70 -3.26 -23.02 8.01
N THR A 71 -2.25 -23.44 8.78
CA THR A 71 -1.60 -22.61 9.80
C THR A 71 -0.98 -21.36 9.18
N ALA A 72 -0.24 -21.51 8.09
CA ALA A 72 0.39 -20.40 7.36
C ALA A 72 -0.66 -19.41 6.83
N LEU A 73 -1.75 -19.89 6.23
CA LEU A 73 -2.88 -19.06 5.78
C LEU A 73 -3.53 -18.29 6.93
N GLY A 74 -3.62 -18.92 8.11
CA GLY A 74 -4.06 -18.29 9.35
C GLY A 74 -3.14 -17.14 9.77
N HIS A 75 -1.82 -17.36 9.77
CA HIS A 75 -0.86 -16.32 10.11
C HIS A 75 -0.85 -15.16 9.12
N LEU A 76 -1.00 -15.42 7.81
CA LEU A 76 -1.15 -14.36 6.81
C LEU A 76 -2.38 -13.48 7.09
N ARG A 77 -3.50 -14.08 7.53
CA ARG A 77 -4.71 -13.33 7.92
C ARG A 77 -4.44 -12.40 9.09
N GLN A 78 -3.83 -12.95 10.15
CA GLN A 78 -3.54 -12.17 11.34
C GLN A 78 -2.51 -11.06 11.05
N GLY A 79 -1.52 -11.35 10.20
CA GLY A 79 -0.56 -10.38 9.72
C GLY A 79 -1.22 -9.21 9.00
N ALA A 80 -2.11 -9.50 8.04
CA ALA A 80 -2.85 -8.47 7.31
C ALA A 80 -3.64 -7.54 8.26
N ILE A 81 -4.39 -8.11 9.21
CA ILE A 81 -5.15 -7.33 10.21
C ILE A 81 -4.24 -6.48 11.10
N ALA A 82 -3.10 -7.02 11.53
CA ALA A 82 -2.17 -6.31 12.39
C ALA A 82 -1.50 -5.13 11.67
N ILE A 83 -1.16 -5.32 10.39
CA ILE A 83 -0.56 -4.29 9.54
C ILE A 83 -1.57 -3.18 9.24
N ASP A 84 -2.81 -3.53 8.90
CA ASP A 84 -3.89 -2.58 8.64
C ASP A 84 -4.12 -1.65 9.85
N LYS A 85 -4.25 -2.23 11.04
CA LYS A 85 -4.33 -1.46 12.31
C LYS A 85 -3.10 -0.58 12.57
N ALA A 86 -1.92 -0.99 12.12
CA ALA A 86 -0.72 -0.17 12.24
C ALA A 86 -0.75 1.00 11.24
N SER A 87 -1.25 0.77 10.02
CA SER A 87 -1.50 1.80 9.01
C SER A 87 -2.43 2.87 9.56
N ASP A 88 -3.60 2.47 10.10
CA ASP A 88 -4.59 3.37 10.71
C ASP A 88 -3.97 4.27 11.80
N ARG A 89 -3.14 3.69 12.67
CA ARG A 89 -2.49 4.43 13.77
C ARG A 89 -1.49 5.45 13.26
N LEU A 90 -0.70 5.10 12.25
CA LEU A 90 0.26 5.99 11.63
C LEU A 90 -0.43 7.15 10.90
N GLU A 91 -1.56 6.88 10.23
CA GLU A 91 -2.36 7.93 9.60
C GLU A 91 -2.98 8.87 10.63
N ALA A 92 -3.54 8.34 11.72
CA ALA A 92 -4.10 9.14 12.80
C ALA A 92 -3.04 10.05 13.44
N ASP A 93 -1.84 9.54 13.71
CA ASP A 93 -0.72 10.32 14.24
C ASP A 93 -0.29 11.42 13.25
N ALA A 94 -0.18 11.09 11.96
CA ALA A 94 0.17 12.06 10.93
C ALA A 94 -0.88 13.18 10.74
N GLN A 95 -2.15 12.91 11.04
CA GLN A 95 -3.21 13.92 11.03
C GLN A 95 -3.17 14.80 12.28
N ALA A 96 -2.80 14.26 13.45
CA ALA A 96 -2.72 15.01 14.70
C ALA A 96 -1.58 16.04 14.73
N VAL A 97 -0.54 15.85 13.91
CA VAL A 97 0.64 16.73 13.81
C VAL A 97 0.48 17.81 12.72
N LYS A 98 -0.57 17.74 11.89
CA LYS A 98 -0.88 18.73 10.83
C LYS A 98 -1.83 19.81 11.32
#